data_AF-A0A5Q8CA21-F1
#
_entry.id   AF-A0A5Q8CA21-F1
#
_cell.length_a   1.000
_cell.length_b   1.000
_cell.length_c   1.000
_cell.angle_alpha   90.00
_cell.angle_beta   90.00
_cell.angle_gamma   90.00
#
_symmetry.space_group_name_H-M   'P 1'
#
loop_
_entity.id
_entity.type
_entity.pdbx_description
1 polymer ?
#
loop_
_entity_poly.entity_id
_entity_poly.type
_entity_poly.pdbx_seq_one_letter_code
_entity_poly.pdbx_strand_id
1 'polypeptide(L)'
;GEPGSPCSLPFWGCLECPNAVITSRKLPAILSFLGFLEDQRLSLSTNHWAAKFAAAHARITRQILPAFSAATVEEARRVLSREPVSVYLPPEASL
;
A
#
# COMPACT_ATOMS: atom_id res chain seq x y z
N GLY A 1 -15.36 -11.07 9.11
CA GLY A 1 -16.12 -11.14 7.84
C GLY A 1 -16.15 -12.57 7.37
N GLU A 2 -17.24 -13.01 6.77
CA GLU A 2 -17.42 -14.35 6.22
C GLU A 2 -16.43 -14.62 5.06
N PRO A 3 -15.98 -15.87 4.87
CA PRO A 3 -15.13 -16.23 3.74
C PRO A 3 -15.86 -15.97 2.42
N GLY A 4 -15.32 -15.09 1.58
CA GLY A 4 -15.86 -14.79 0.24
C GLY A 4 -16.55 -13.43 0.10
N SER A 5 -16.80 -12.70 1.20
CA SER A 5 -17.33 -11.34 1.14
C SER A 5 -16.20 -10.30 0.97
N PRO A 6 -16.37 -9.23 0.15
CA PRO A 6 -15.40 -8.14 0.09
C PRO A 6 -15.26 -7.51 1.48
N CYS A 7 -14.01 -7.29 1.91
CA CYS A 7 -13.72 -6.70 3.21
C CYS A 7 -14.24 -5.25 3.25
N SER A 8 -15.04 -4.89 4.27
CA SER A 8 -15.60 -3.55 4.46
C SER A 8 -14.57 -2.47 4.81
N LEU A 9 -13.30 -2.87 4.93
CA LEU A 9 -12.22 -1.94 5.22
C LEU A 9 -11.85 -1.14 3.95
N PRO A 10 -11.36 0.10 4.10
CA PRO A 10 -10.80 0.86 2.98
C PRO A 10 -9.75 0.02 2.23
N PHE A 11 -9.45 0.36 0.97
CA PHE A 11 -8.57 -0.42 0.08
C PHE A 11 -7.25 -0.87 0.75
N TRP A 12 -6.70 -0.08 1.68
CA TRP A 12 -5.53 -0.41 2.49
C TRP A 12 -5.78 -1.33 3.69
N GLY A 13 -6.98 -1.38 4.25
CA GLY A 13 -7.30 -2.41 5.24
C GLY A 13 -7.29 -3.82 4.62
N CYS A 14 -7.46 -3.95 3.30
CA CYS A 14 -7.09 -5.18 2.61
C CYS A 14 -5.57 -5.43 2.60
N LEU A 15 -4.71 -4.40 2.50
CA LEU A 15 -3.25 -4.58 2.58
C LEU A 15 -2.80 -5.00 3.99
N GLU A 16 -3.48 -4.51 5.02
CA GLU A 16 -3.24 -4.87 6.43
C GLU A 16 -3.81 -6.25 6.80
N CYS A 17 -4.73 -6.78 5.99
CA CYS A 17 -5.29 -8.11 6.20
C CYS A 17 -4.25 -9.21 5.90
N PRO A 18 -3.98 -10.14 6.85
CA PRO A 18 -3.03 -11.23 6.61
C PRO A 18 -3.53 -12.21 5.53
N ASN A 19 -4.83 -12.28 5.29
CA ASN A 19 -5.45 -13.16 4.29
C ASN A 19 -5.49 -12.56 2.88
N ALA A 20 -5.01 -11.32 2.69
CA ALA A 20 -5.04 -10.69 1.38
C ALA A 20 -4.02 -11.32 0.44
N VAL A 21 -4.54 -11.86 -0.68
CA VAL A 21 -3.71 -12.37 -1.77
C VAL A 21 -3.25 -11.20 -2.64
N ILE A 22 -1.99 -10.83 -2.51
CA ILE A 22 -1.35 -9.79 -3.31
C ILE A 22 -0.65 -10.47 -4.50
N THR A 23 -1.02 -10.06 -5.71
CA THR A 23 -0.39 -10.53 -6.96
C THR A 23 0.47 -9.43 -7.57
N SER A 24 1.38 -9.80 -8.47
CA SER A 24 2.27 -8.86 -9.16
C SER A 24 1.54 -7.72 -9.86
N ARG A 25 0.31 -7.96 -10.35
CA ARG A 25 -0.55 -6.94 -10.96
C ARG A 25 -0.91 -5.78 -10.03
N LYS A 26 -0.89 -5.97 -8.71
CA LYS A 26 -1.14 -4.90 -7.73
C LYS A 26 0.12 -4.16 -7.29
N LEU A 27 1.32 -4.63 -7.67
CA LEU A 27 2.57 -4.00 -7.25
C LEU A 27 2.71 -2.54 -7.66
N PRO A 28 2.33 -2.10 -8.88
CA PRO A 28 2.43 -0.68 -9.24
C PRO A 28 1.61 0.22 -8.30
N ALA A 29 0.39 -0.21 -7.95
CA ALA A 29 -0.47 0.51 -7.00
C ALA A 29 0.11 0.52 -5.58
N ILE A 30 0.73 -0.58 -5.14
CA ILE A 30 1.38 -0.69 -3.83
C ILE A 30 2.61 0.20 -3.75
N LEU A 31 3.41 0.27 -4.83
CA LEU A 31 4.57 1.17 -4.91
C LEU A 31 4.15 2.64 -4.94
N SER A 32 3.08 2.97 -5.65
CA SER A 32 2.48 4.31 -5.65
C SER A 32 2.06 4.71 -4.22
N PHE A 33 1.36 3.80 -3.53
CA PHE A 33 0.94 4.04 -2.14
C PHE A 33 2.13 4.15 -1.18
N LEU A 34 3.17 3.33 -1.34
CA LEU A 34 4.39 3.44 -0.54
C LEU A 34 5.04 4.82 -0.71
N GLY A 35 5.07 5.36 -1.93
CA GLY A 35 5.53 6.73 -2.19
C GLY A 35 4.70 7.76 -1.41
N PHE A 36 3.38 7.66 -1.48
CA PHE A 36 2.48 8.51 -0.69
C PHE A 36 2.75 8.42 0.82
N LEU A 37 2.96 7.22 1.36
CA LEU A 37 3.27 7.04 2.79
C LEU A 37 4.56 7.76 3.19
N GLU A 38 5.60 7.71 2.36
CA GLU A 38 6.85 8.43 2.59
C GLU A 38 6.67 9.95 2.48
N ASP A 39 5.88 10.44 1.52
CA ASP A 39 5.56 11.87 1.40
C ASP A 39 4.80 12.40 2.64
N GLN A 40 3.86 11.60 3.15
CA GLN A 40 3.17 11.92 4.41
C GLN A 40 4.11 11.92 5.60
N ARG A 41 5.17 11.10 5.59
CA ARG A 41 6.18 11.05 6.65
C ARG A 41 6.99 12.33 6.75
N LEU A 42 7.19 13.02 5.63
CA LEU A 42 7.84 14.32 5.58
C LEU A 42 6.92 15.46 6.05
N SER A 43 5.61 15.27 5.96
CA SER A 43 4.60 16.31 6.26
C SER A 43 4.02 16.20 7.67
N LEU A 44 3.93 15.00 8.23
CA LEU A 44 3.33 14.72 9.53
C LEU A 44 4.38 14.55 10.63
N SER A 45 3.98 14.81 11.88
CA SER A 45 4.79 14.42 13.04
C SER A 45 4.94 12.89 13.10
N THR A 46 6.07 12.42 13.62
CA THR A 46 6.36 10.97 13.70
C THR A 46 5.26 10.18 14.41
N ASN A 47 4.66 10.74 15.47
CA ASN A 47 3.58 10.08 16.20
C ASN A 47 2.29 9.98 15.40
N HIS A 48 1.88 11.06 14.71
CA HIS A 48 0.68 11.03 13.87
C HIS A 48 0.86 10.12 12.66
N TRP A 49 2.03 10.17 12.04
CA TRP A 49 2.36 9.26 10.94
C TRP A 49 2.34 7.81 11.41
N ALA A 50 2.96 7.50 12.55
CA ALA A 50 3.03 6.14 13.05
C ALA A 50 1.63 5.59 13.38
N ALA A 51 0.78 6.40 14.00
CA ALA A 51 -0.60 6.01 14.33
C ALA A 51 -1.45 5.68 13.09
N LYS A 52 -1.24 6.38 11.97
CA LYS A 52 -2.02 6.21 10.74
C LYS A 52 -1.42 5.21 9.75
N PHE A 53 -0.08 5.14 9.65
CA PHE A 53 0.59 4.54 8.49
C PHE A 53 1.66 3.50 8.82
N ALA A 54 2.12 3.37 10.07
CA ALA A 54 3.23 2.47 10.38
C ALA A 54 2.90 0.99 10.09
N ALA A 55 1.67 0.56 10.35
CA ALA A 55 1.23 -0.82 10.11
C ALA A 55 1.27 -1.16 8.61
N ALA A 56 0.61 -0.35 7.77
CA ALA A 56 0.64 -0.49 6.32
C ALA A 56 2.07 -0.42 5.75
N HIS A 57 2.88 0.57 6.16
CA HIS A 57 4.26 0.71 5.72
C HIS A 57 5.10 -0.54 6.08
N ALA A 58 4.99 -1.03 7.31
CA ALA A 58 5.72 -2.22 7.75
C ALA A 58 5.30 -3.48 6.98
N ARG A 59 4.00 -3.67 6.71
CA ARG A 59 3.49 -4.79 5.93
C ARG A 59 4.02 -4.76 4.49
N ILE A 60 4.02 -3.58 3.85
CA ILE A 60 4.53 -3.41 2.49
C ILE A 60 6.04 -3.73 2.43
N THR A 61 6.82 -3.10 3.30
CA THR A 61 8.29 -3.18 3.25
C THR A 61 8.84 -4.52 3.75
N ARG A 62 8.22 -5.13 4.77
CA ARG A 62 8.75 -6.34 5.42
C ARG A 62 8.12 -7.64 4.95
N GLN A 63 6.97 -7.60 4.29
CA GLN A 63 6.24 -8.84 3.96
C GLN A 63 5.83 -8.88 2.49
N ILE A 64 5.27 -7.79 1.95
CA ILE A 64 4.82 -7.78 0.55
C ILE A 64 6.02 -7.72 -0.39
N LEU A 65 6.85 -6.67 -0.34
CA LEU A 65 7.96 -6.50 -1.28
C LEU A 65 8.96 -7.68 -1.25
N PRO A 66 9.36 -8.23 -0.08
CA PRO A 66 10.26 -9.39 -0.05
C PRO A 66 9.66 -10.68 -0.61
N ALA A 67 8.33 -10.78 -0.74
CA ALA A 67 7.68 -11.94 -1.35
C ALA A 67 7.76 -11.95 -2.88
N PHE A 68 8.21 -10.86 -3.50
CA PHE A 68 8.40 -10.75 -4.94
C PHE A 68 9.88 -10.73 -5.31
N SER A 69 10.21 -11.24 -6.51
CA SER A 69 11.56 -11.10 -7.04
C SER A 69 11.90 -9.63 -7.32
N ALA A 70 13.17 -9.28 -7.19
CA ALA A 70 13.64 -7.92 -7.50
C ALA A 70 13.27 -7.48 -8.92
N ALA A 71 13.32 -8.39 -9.90
CA ALA A 71 12.92 -8.11 -11.28
C ALA A 71 11.42 -7.75 -11.40
N THR A 72 10.55 -8.43 -10.63
CA THR A 72 9.12 -8.13 -10.61
C THR A 72 8.83 -6.77 -9.99
N VAL A 73 9.54 -6.41 -8.92
CA VAL A 73 9.40 -5.09 -8.28
C VAL A 73 9.89 -3.98 -9.21
N GLU A 74 10.99 -4.20 -9.91
CA GLU A 74 11.53 -3.22 -10.86
C GLU A 74 10.60 -3.02 -12.08
N GLU A 75 10.02 -4.10 -12.61
CA GLU A 75 9.02 -3.98 -13.67
C GLU A 75 7.78 -3.22 -13.20
N ALA A 76 7.31 -3.49 -11.98
CA ALA A 76 6.20 -2.74 -11.40
C ALA A 76 6.51 -1.23 -11.25
N ARG A 77 7.77 -0.88 -10.95
CA ARG A 77 8.23 0.51 -10.90
C ARG A 77 8.21 1.15 -12.28
N ARG A 78 8.66 0.43 -13.32
CA ARG A 78 8.59 0.90 -14.72
C ARG A 78 7.16 1.14 -15.18
N VAL A 79 6.24 0.25 -14.83
CA VAL A 79 4.80 0.41 -15.11
C VAL A 79 4.26 1.67 -14.42
N LEU A 80 4.56 1.86 -13.13
CA LEU A 80 4.14 3.05 -12.39
C LEU A 80 4.66 4.36 -13.01
N SER A 81 5.90 4.37 -13.51
CA SER A 81 6.47 5.55 -14.18
C SER A 81 5.81 5.85 -15.53
N ARG A 82 5.22 4.86 -16.20
CA ARG A 82 4.53 5.02 -17.49
C ARG A 82 3.07 5.40 -17.30
N GLU A 83 2.42 4.84 -16.29
CA GLU A 83 1.01 5.05 -16.00
C GLU A 83 0.85 5.31 -14.50
N PRO A 84 0.76 6.58 -14.09
CA PRO A 84 0.63 6.91 -12.68
C PRO A 84 -0.71 6.39 -12.17
N VAL A 85 -0.63 5.31 -11.37
CA VAL A 85 -1.80 4.71 -10.74
C VAL A 85 -2.24 5.65 -9.62
N SER A 86 -3.38 6.31 -9.83
CA SER A 86 -4.05 7.09 -8.78
C SER A 86 -4.48 6.13 -7.67
N VAL A 87 -3.82 6.24 -6.51
CA VAL A 87 -4.27 5.56 -5.31
C VAL A 87 -5.51 6.30 -4.85
N TYR A 88 -6.68 5.67 -4.97
CA TYR A 88 -7.91 6.21 -4.39
C TYR A 88 -7.72 6.38 -2.87
N LEU A 89 -7.62 7.63 -2.43
CA LEU A 89 -7.63 8.00 -1.02
C LEU A 89 -9.12 8.20 -0.62
N PRO A 90 -9.71 7.39 0.27
CA PRO A 90 -10.96 7.73 0.90
C PRO A 90 -10.78 9.05 1.66
N PRO A 91 -11.77 9.94 1.57
CA PRO A 91 -11.71 11.31 2.09
C PRO A 91 -11.49 11.38 3.61
N GLU A 92 -11.72 10.29 4.34
CA GLU A 92 -11.51 10.15 5.78
C GLU A 92 -10.03 10.31 6.21
N ALA A 93 -9.07 10.10 5.30
CA ALA A 93 -7.65 10.31 5.56
C ALA A 93 -7.22 11.80 5.43
N SER A 94 -8.06 12.63 4.81
CA SER A 94 -7.83 14.06 4.56
C SER A 94 -8.42 14.98 5.64
N LEU A 95 -8.99 14.40 6.72
CA LEU A 95 -9.56 15.12 7.86
C LEU A 95 -8.65 15.04 9.09
#